data_AF-A0A8T3T0J5-F1
#
_entry.id   AF-A0A8T3T0J5-F1
#
_cell.length_a   1.000
_cell.length_b   1.000
_cell.length_c   1.000
_cell.angle_alpha   90.00
_cell.angle_beta   90.00
_cell.angle_gamma   90.00
#
_symmetry.space_group_name_H-M   'P 1'
#
loop_
_entity.id
_entity.type
_entity.pdbx_description
1 polymer ?
#
loop_
_entity_poly.entity_id
_entity_poly.type
_entity_poly.pdbx_seq_one_letter_code
_entity_poly.pdbx_strand_id
1 'polypeptide(L)'
;MLDHEEKFLFKEEILHLASSVTEPGILDNVEDLLTDVITSPRFDSEVFTLERSLQVMLGPRAGTTLVGLLTVAPEVFDEVAEVRISSEIHERLVAWRARFGLAIDNALNFLNNPDGIQGHNFATQVAHVDDRRVLQGRLTLVRYNNEPQFFVADAGVFYGLVADVLDRLGPYTEADTVDRDTITRLKDGLALIERKTMPRERA
;
A
#
# COMPACT_ATOMS: atom_id res chain seq x y z
N MET A 1 -17.94 8.65 2.00
CA MET A 1 -18.24 8.14 3.35
C MET A 1 -19.52 7.33 3.22
N LEU A 2 -19.49 6.04 3.58
CA LEU A 2 -20.63 5.12 3.43
C LEU A 2 -21.82 5.60 4.25
N ASP A 3 -23.04 5.39 3.74
CA ASP A 3 -24.26 5.66 4.49
C ASP A 3 -24.50 4.64 5.63
N HIS A 4 -25.54 4.82 6.44
CA HIS A 4 -25.76 3.97 7.62
C HIS A 4 -26.09 2.51 7.26
N GLU A 5 -26.77 2.27 6.15
CA GLU A 5 -27.17 0.94 5.70
C GLU A 5 -25.98 0.22 5.06
N GLU A 6 -25.21 0.93 4.23
CA GLU A 6 -23.96 0.47 3.65
C GLU A 6 -22.93 0.10 4.72
N LYS A 7 -22.78 0.95 5.76
CA LYS A 7 -21.91 0.64 6.90
C LYS A 7 -22.34 -0.63 7.62
N PHE A 8 -23.64 -0.84 7.84
CA PHE A 8 -24.12 -2.04 8.49
C PHE A 8 -23.81 -3.30 7.67
N LEU A 9 -24.11 -3.28 6.37
CA LEU A 9 -23.83 -4.41 5.46
C LEU A 9 -22.33 -4.70 5.41
N PHE A 10 -21.49 -3.67 5.33
CA PHE A 10 -20.04 -3.81 5.30
C PHE A 10 -19.49 -4.45 6.59
N LYS A 11 -20.02 -4.08 7.76
CA LYS A 11 -19.64 -4.69 9.04
C LYS A 11 -20.02 -6.18 9.10
N GLU A 12 -21.19 -6.55 8.58
CA GLU A 12 -21.61 -7.95 8.47
C GLU A 12 -20.71 -8.75 7.53
N GLU A 13 -20.25 -8.16 6.43
CA GLU A 13 -19.30 -8.80 5.51
C GLU A 13 -17.93 -9.03 6.15
N ILE A 14 -17.44 -8.06 6.93
CA ILE A 14 -16.19 -8.20 7.70
C ILE A 14 -16.30 -9.32 8.74
N LEU A 15 -17.42 -9.41 9.46
CA LEU A 15 -17.65 -10.49 10.43
C LEU A 15 -17.67 -11.87 9.75
N HIS A 16 -18.32 -11.95 8.60
CA HIS A 16 -18.36 -13.17 7.80
C HIS A 16 -16.95 -13.55 7.32
N LEU A 17 -16.20 -12.61 6.76
CA LEU A 17 -14.81 -12.83 6.33
C LEU A 17 -13.94 -13.30 7.50
N ALA A 18 -14.02 -12.61 8.65
CA ALA A 18 -13.25 -12.97 9.84
C ALA A 18 -13.52 -14.42 10.25
N SER A 19 -14.79 -14.84 10.22
CA SER A 19 -15.18 -16.22 10.50
C SER A 19 -14.57 -17.20 9.47
N SER A 20 -14.54 -16.85 8.19
CA SER A 20 -13.93 -17.66 7.13
C SER A 20 -12.40 -17.79 7.21
N VAL A 21 -11.72 -16.87 7.89
CA VAL A 21 -10.25 -16.91 8.08
C VAL A 21 -9.84 -17.25 9.52
N THR A 22 -10.79 -17.69 10.35
CA THR A 22 -10.52 -18.06 11.75
C THR A 22 -9.78 -19.39 11.87
N GLU A 23 -9.82 -20.25 10.85
CA GLU A 23 -9.11 -21.53 10.89
C GLU A 23 -7.58 -21.35 10.85
N PRO A 24 -6.83 -22.09 11.68
CA PRO A 24 -5.38 -22.02 11.69
C PRO A 24 -4.78 -22.30 10.32
N GLY A 25 -3.86 -21.44 9.88
CA GLY A 25 -3.15 -21.56 8.61
C GLY A 25 -3.86 -20.96 7.40
N ILE A 26 -5.15 -20.60 7.48
CA ILE A 26 -5.80 -19.88 6.37
C ILE A 26 -5.16 -18.50 6.16
N LEU A 27 -4.87 -17.78 7.24
CA LEU A 27 -4.20 -16.49 7.14
C LEU A 27 -2.83 -16.61 6.45
N ASP A 28 -2.06 -17.65 6.79
CA ASP A 28 -0.76 -17.89 6.18
C ASP A 28 -0.90 -18.26 4.70
N ASN A 29 -1.85 -19.12 4.34
CA ASN A 29 -2.13 -19.47 2.95
C ASN A 29 -2.53 -18.25 2.09
N VAL A 30 -3.31 -17.33 2.67
CA VAL A 30 -3.69 -16.08 1.99
C VAL A 30 -2.46 -15.20 1.79
N GLU A 31 -1.62 -15.05 2.82
CA GLU A 31 -0.39 -14.27 2.71
C GLU A 31 0.58 -14.83 1.66
N ASP A 32 0.73 -16.16 1.63
CA ASP A 32 1.56 -16.85 0.64
C ASP A 32 1.03 -16.60 -0.77
N LEU A 33 -0.29 -16.74 -0.99
CA LEU A 33 -0.90 -16.41 -2.27
C LEU A 33 -0.66 -14.95 -2.69
N LEU A 34 -0.84 -14.00 -1.77
CA LEU A 34 -0.61 -12.57 -2.08
C LEU A 34 0.86 -12.31 -2.42
N THR A 35 1.78 -12.96 -1.70
CA THR A 35 3.22 -12.87 -1.93
C THR A 35 3.62 -13.50 -3.28
N ASP A 36 3.07 -14.66 -3.61
CA ASP A 36 3.28 -15.34 -4.89
C ASP A 36 2.82 -14.45 -6.04
N VAL A 37 1.63 -13.87 -5.93
CA VAL A 37 1.09 -12.96 -6.96
C VAL A 37 2.03 -11.77 -7.16
N ILE A 38 2.39 -11.02 -6.11
CA ILE A 38 3.20 -9.81 -6.28
C ILE A 38 4.65 -10.06 -6.71
N THR A 39 5.14 -11.29 -6.57
CA THR A 39 6.50 -11.69 -6.99
C THR A 39 6.49 -12.42 -8.33
N SER A 40 5.32 -12.76 -8.87
CA SER A 40 5.18 -13.53 -10.10
C SER A 40 5.69 -12.76 -11.33
N PRO A 41 6.43 -13.44 -12.23
CA PRO A 41 6.77 -12.87 -13.54
C PRO A 41 5.54 -12.68 -14.45
N ARG A 42 4.36 -13.21 -14.06
CA ARG A 42 3.08 -13.08 -14.76
C ARG A 42 2.05 -12.30 -13.94
N PHE A 43 2.53 -11.38 -13.09
CA PHE A 43 1.74 -10.56 -12.17
C PHE A 43 0.39 -10.08 -12.73
N ASP A 44 0.37 -9.46 -13.91
CA ASP A 44 -0.86 -8.91 -14.50
C ASP A 44 -1.96 -9.97 -14.67
N SER A 45 -1.60 -11.15 -15.17
CA SER A 45 -2.55 -12.25 -15.37
C SER A 45 -3.01 -12.86 -14.05
N GLU A 46 -2.12 -12.93 -13.05
CA GLU A 46 -2.44 -13.50 -11.75
C GLU A 46 -3.31 -12.57 -10.92
N VAL A 47 -3.05 -11.26 -10.98
CA VAL A 47 -3.93 -10.23 -10.39
C VAL A 47 -5.33 -10.29 -10.98
N PHE A 48 -5.47 -10.48 -12.29
CA PHE A 48 -6.78 -10.65 -12.92
C PHE A 48 -7.55 -11.87 -12.38
N THR A 49 -6.83 -12.91 -11.93
CA THR A 49 -7.41 -14.12 -11.36
C THR A 49 -7.44 -14.16 -9.82
N LEU A 50 -6.85 -13.16 -9.15
CA LEU A 50 -6.65 -13.15 -7.70
C LEU A 50 -7.97 -13.32 -6.96
N GLU A 51 -9.01 -12.60 -7.38
CA GLU A 51 -10.34 -12.75 -6.79
C GLU A 51 -10.84 -14.18 -6.87
N ARG A 52 -10.71 -14.83 -8.04
CA ARG A 52 -11.13 -16.22 -8.21
C ARG A 52 -10.33 -17.17 -7.32
N SER A 53 -9.03 -16.96 -7.17
CA SER A 53 -8.18 -17.77 -6.28
C SER A 53 -8.62 -17.63 -4.82
N LEU A 54 -8.90 -16.42 -4.37
CA LEU A 54 -9.40 -16.17 -3.02
C LEU A 54 -10.81 -16.71 -2.80
N GLN A 55 -11.69 -16.66 -3.81
CA GLN A 55 -13.01 -17.27 -3.76
C GLN A 55 -12.95 -18.81 -3.67
N VAL A 56 -11.99 -19.45 -4.31
CA VAL A 56 -11.78 -20.91 -4.17
C VAL A 56 -11.28 -21.24 -2.75
N MET A 57 -10.40 -20.40 -2.20
CA MET A 57 -9.81 -20.63 -0.87
C MET A 57 -10.78 -20.35 0.28
N LEU A 58 -11.51 -19.23 0.23
CA LEU A 58 -12.32 -18.71 1.35
C LEU A 58 -13.83 -18.87 1.12
N GLY A 59 -14.22 -19.29 -0.09
CA GLY A 59 -15.60 -19.24 -0.57
C GLY A 59 -15.94 -17.92 -1.27
N PRO A 60 -16.99 -17.90 -2.11
CA PRO A 60 -17.28 -16.78 -3.01
C PRO A 60 -17.41 -15.43 -2.30
N ARG A 61 -18.19 -15.40 -1.20
CA ARG A 61 -18.47 -14.16 -0.47
C ARG A 61 -17.23 -13.62 0.24
N ALA A 62 -16.52 -14.47 0.98
CA ALA A 62 -15.34 -14.05 1.74
C ALA A 62 -14.18 -13.67 0.80
N GLY A 63 -13.98 -14.40 -0.30
CA GLY A 63 -12.96 -14.08 -1.29
C GLY A 63 -13.15 -12.69 -1.91
N THR A 64 -14.37 -12.35 -2.37
CA THR A 64 -14.67 -11.02 -2.90
C THR A 64 -14.53 -9.92 -1.85
N THR A 65 -15.00 -10.17 -0.62
CA THR A 65 -14.88 -9.21 0.49
C THR A 65 -13.40 -8.88 0.77
N LEU A 66 -12.53 -9.90 0.80
CA LEU A 66 -11.11 -9.71 1.03
C LEU A 66 -10.44 -8.91 -0.10
N VAL A 67 -10.75 -9.17 -1.36
CA VAL A 67 -10.23 -8.36 -2.48
C VAL A 67 -10.65 -6.90 -2.34
N GLY A 68 -11.91 -6.64 -1.99
CA GLY A 68 -12.38 -5.29 -1.71
C GLY A 68 -11.56 -4.62 -0.61
N LEU A 69 -11.36 -5.31 0.53
CA LEU A 69 -10.55 -4.78 1.63
C LEU A 69 -9.09 -4.49 1.23
N LEU A 70 -8.51 -5.28 0.33
CA LEU A 70 -7.15 -5.06 -0.16
C LEU A 70 -7.03 -3.84 -1.09
N THR A 71 -8.13 -3.35 -1.67
CA THR A 71 -8.10 -2.26 -2.66
C THR A 71 -8.78 -0.97 -2.20
N VAL A 72 -9.55 -0.98 -1.11
CA VAL A 72 -10.15 0.22 -0.51
C VAL A 72 -9.12 1.18 0.10
N ALA A 73 -9.55 2.40 0.44
CA ALA A 73 -8.71 3.37 1.11
C ALA A 73 -8.36 2.93 2.57
N PRO A 74 -7.17 3.24 3.10
CA PRO A 74 -6.74 2.81 4.43
C PRO A 74 -7.68 3.20 5.57
N GLU A 75 -8.39 4.32 5.45
CA GLU A 75 -9.33 4.84 6.45
C GLU A 75 -10.53 3.91 6.67
N VAL A 76 -10.82 3.02 5.72
CA VAL A 76 -11.89 2.02 5.85
C VAL A 76 -11.54 0.97 6.92
N PHE A 77 -10.26 0.81 7.28
CA PHE A 77 -9.84 -0.10 8.34
C PHE A 77 -10.19 0.38 9.75
N ASP A 78 -10.45 1.68 9.93
CA ASP A 78 -11.00 2.20 11.19
C ASP A 78 -12.38 1.59 11.48
N GLU A 79 -13.19 1.38 10.43
CA GLU A 79 -14.50 0.71 10.55
C GLU A 79 -14.35 -0.78 10.84
N VAL A 80 -13.29 -1.44 10.35
CA VAL A 80 -12.97 -2.85 10.68
C VAL A 80 -12.66 -2.99 12.17
N ALA A 81 -11.90 -2.05 12.73
CA ALA A 81 -11.57 -2.04 14.15
C ALA A 81 -12.83 -1.95 15.04
N GLU A 82 -13.87 -1.21 14.59
CA GLU A 82 -15.15 -1.13 15.31
C GLU A 82 -15.90 -2.48 15.38
N VAL A 83 -15.65 -3.39 14.44
CA VAL A 83 -16.35 -4.69 14.31
C VAL A 83 -15.87 -5.73 15.34
N ARG A 84 -14.85 -5.42 16.14
CA ARG A 84 -14.32 -6.27 17.22
C ARG A 84 -13.97 -7.70 16.78
N ILE A 85 -13.36 -7.83 15.61
CA ILE A 85 -12.77 -9.09 15.15
C ILE A 85 -11.50 -9.41 15.98
N SER A 86 -10.97 -10.63 15.84
CA SER A 86 -9.69 -11.03 16.46
C SER A 86 -8.58 -10.03 16.09
N SER A 87 -7.74 -9.66 17.07
CA SER A 87 -6.62 -8.73 16.87
C SER A 87 -5.66 -9.23 15.80
N GLU A 88 -5.41 -10.54 15.76
CA GLU A 88 -4.57 -11.16 14.75
C GLU A 88 -5.13 -10.93 13.34
N ILE A 89 -6.42 -11.19 13.12
CA ILE A 89 -7.06 -11.00 11.81
C ILE A 89 -7.01 -9.53 11.41
N HIS A 90 -7.32 -8.63 12.34
CA HIS A 90 -7.25 -7.19 12.10
C HIS A 90 -5.85 -6.74 11.68
N GLU A 91 -4.83 -7.12 12.44
CA GLU A 91 -3.42 -6.79 12.14
C GLU A 91 -2.99 -7.35 10.79
N ARG A 92 -3.38 -8.59 10.45
CA ARG A 92 -3.07 -9.21 9.15
C ARG A 92 -3.72 -8.46 7.99
N LEU A 93 -5.00 -8.11 8.10
CA LEU A 93 -5.71 -7.38 7.05
C LEU A 93 -5.09 -6.00 6.80
N VAL A 94 -4.76 -5.25 7.86
CA VAL A 94 -4.07 -3.94 7.76
C VAL A 94 -2.69 -4.12 7.11
N ALA A 95 -1.92 -5.10 7.55
CA ALA A 95 -0.59 -5.38 7.01
C ALA A 95 -0.63 -5.77 5.53
N TRP A 96 -1.59 -6.61 5.12
CA TRP A 96 -1.76 -7.02 3.73
C TRP A 96 -2.18 -5.84 2.84
N ARG A 97 -3.10 -4.99 3.32
CA ARG A 97 -3.47 -3.78 2.58
C ARG A 97 -2.28 -2.85 2.36
N ALA A 98 -1.46 -2.66 3.40
CA ALA A 98 -0.27 -1.82 3.33
C ALA A 98 0.78 -2.38 2.38
N ARG A 99 0.99 -3.70 2.38
CA ARG A 99 2.02 -4.37 1.57
C ARG A 99 1.61 -4.60 0.12
N PHE A 100 0.41 -5.08 -0.11
CA PHE A 100 -0.02 -5.62 -1.40
C PHE A 100 -1.05 -4.73 -2.11
N GLY A 101 -1.85 -3.99 -1.35
CA GLY A 101 -3.03 -3.30 -1.86
C GLY A 101 -2.76 -2.31 -2.99
N LEU A 102 -1.70 -1.49 -2.86
CA LEU A 102 -1.33 -0.52 -3.90
C LEU A 102 -0.90 -1.21 -5.21
N ALA A 103 -0.21 -2.35 -5.12
CA ALA A 103 0.23 -3.07 -6.31
C ALA A 103 -0.96 -3.68 -7.05
N ILE A 104 -1.89 -4.28 -6.31
CA ILE A 104 -3.10 -4.91 -6.82
C ILE A 104 -4.05 -3.87 -7.43
N ASP A 105 -4.37 -2.80 -6.70
CA ASP A 105 -5.29 -1.73 -7.15
C ASP A 105 -4.83 -1.13 -8.49
N ASN A 106 -3.56 -0.76 -8.57
CA ASN A 106 -3.02 -0.21 -9.80
C ASN A 106 -3.00 -1.21 -10.97
N ALA A 107 -2.76 -2.49 -10.72
CA ALA A 107 -2.81 -3.52 -11.76
C ALA A 107 -4.24 -3.73 -12.26
N LEU A 108 -5.23 -3.77 -11.37
CA LEU A 108 -6.65 -3.82 -11.73
C LEU A 108 -7.07 -2.58 -12.53
N ASN A 109 -6.63 -1.38 -12.12
CA ASN A 109 -6.90 -0.14 -12.85
C ASN A 109 -6.29 -0.15 -14.26
N PHE A 110 -5.07 -0.67 -14.43
CA PHE A 110 -4.43 -0.84 -15.74
C PHE A 110 -5.20 -1.82 -16.64
N LEU A 111 -5.59 -2.97 -16.09
CA LEU A 111 -6.30 -4.02 -16.85
C LEU A 111 -7.72 -3.60 -17.27
N ASN A 112 -8.40 -2.82 -16.42
CA ASN A 112 -9.75 -2.32 -16.69
C ASN A 112 -9.77 -1.14 -17.68
N ASN A 113 -8.64 -0.45 -17.90
CA ASN A 113 -8.55 0.67 -18.84
C ASN A 113 -7.20 0.69 -19.61
N PRO A 114 -7.00 -0.26 -20.54
CA PRO A 114 -5.71 -0.46 -21.20
C PRO A 114 -5.29 0.69 -22.13
N ASP A 115 -6.24 1.51 -22.61
CA ASP A 115 -5.99 2.63 -23.53
C ASP A 115 -5.71 3.96 -22.82
N GLY A 116 -5.87 4.02 -21.49
CA GLY A 116 -5.68 5.22 -20.68
C GLY A 116 -4.26 5.39 -20.15
N ILE A 117 -3.34 5.91 -20.96
CA ILE A 117 -2.00 6.42 -20.57
C ILE A 117 -1.09 5.39 -19.88
N GLN A 118 -0.06 4.97 -20.63
CA GLN A 118 0.91 3.93 -20.28
C GLN A 118 1.71 4.23 -19.00
N GLY A 119 1.63 3.31 -18.04
CA GLY A 119 2.68 3.13 -17.04
C GLY A 119 3.23 1.72 -17.06
N HIS A 120 4.50 1.58 -17.41
CA HIS A 120 5.22 0.32 -17.26
C HIS A 120 5.57 0.14 -15.78
N ASN A 121 5.20 -1.01 -15.20
CA ASN A 121 5.52 -1.34 -13.82
C ASN A 121 6.95 -1.94 -13.75
N PHE A 122 7.86 -1.26 -13.05
CA PHE A 122 9.10 -1.89 -12.58
C PHE A 122 8.99 -2.06 -11.06
N ALA A 123 9.05 -3.30 -10.59
CA ALA A 123 9.19 -3.58 -9.17
C ALA A 123 10.67 -3.47 -8.80
N THR A 124 11.03 -2.58 -7.88
CA THR A 124 12.32 -2.60 -7.19
C THR A 124 12.02 -2.77 -5.71
N GLN A 125 12.52 -3.87 -5.15
CA GLN A 125 12.47 -4.14 -3.72
C GLN A 125 13.78 -3.63 -3.10
N VAL A 126 13.69 -2.75 -2.11
CA VAL A 126 14.84 -2.40 -1.27
C VAL A 126 14.56 -3.00 0.11
N ALA A 127 15.14 -4.17 0.37
CA ALA A 127 15.04 -4.84 1.65
C ALA A 127 16.12 -4.31 2.59
N HIS A 128 15.73 -3.79 3.76
CA HIS A 128 16.66 -3.54 4.87
C HIS A 128 16.67 -4.78 5.77
N VAL A 129 17.77 -5.54 5.74
CA VAL A 129 17.82 -6.94 6.23
C VAL A 129 17.71 -7.03 7.76
N ASP A 130 18.05 -5.98 8.49
CA ASP A 130 18.25 -6.11 9.94
C ASP A 130 16.99 -5.98 10.82
N ASP A 131 15.85 -5.50 10.29
CA ASP A 131 14.74 -5.05 11.15
C ASP A 131 13.34 -5.55 10.76
N ARG A 132 13.23 -6.54 9.86
CA ARG A 132 11.96 -7.09 9.33
C ARG A 132 10.99 -6.06 8.72
N ARG A 133 11.38 -4.79 8.59
CA ARG A 133 10.63 -3.76 7.87
C ARG A 133 10.98 -3.83 6.39
N VAL A 134 10.05 -4.35 5.58
CA VAL A 134 10.18 -4.36 4.12
C VAL A 134 9.59 -3.06 3.58
N LEU A 135 10.41 -2.25 2.90
CA LEU A 135 9.90 -1.17 2.08
C LEU A 135 9.62 -1.69 0.68
N GLN A 136 8.32 -1.86 0.42
CA GLN A 136 7.83 -2.12 -0.90
C GLN A 136 7.37 -0.80 -1.52
N GLY A 137 8.28 -0.13 -2.22
CA GLY A 137 7.94 1.00 -3.09
C GLY A 137 7.61 0.48 -4.49
N ARG A 138 6.41 0.78 -4.99
CA ARG A 138 6.06 0.51 -6.39
C ARG A 138 6.40 1.73 -7.23
N LEU A 139 7.32 1.57 -8.18
CA LEU A 139 7.75 2.66 -9.05
C LEU A 139 6.85 2.69 -10.29
N THR A 140 5.88 3.61 -10.31
CA THR A 140 4.97 3.79 -11.45
C THR A 140 5.47 4.95 -12.30
N LEU A 141 6.02 4.63 -13.48
CA LEU A 141 6.35 5.61 -14.50
C LEU A 141 5.07 6.01 -15.22
N VAL A 142 4.46 7.15 -14.90
CA VAL A 142 3.29 7.65 -15.65
C VAL A 142 3.77 8.55 -16.78
N ARG A 143 3.50 8.17 -18.03
CA ARG A 143 3.88 8.94 -19.21
C ARG A 143 2.86 10.05 -19.48
N TYR A 144 2.98 11.20 -18.81
CA TYR A 144 2.29 12.41 -19.26
C TYR A 144 2.99 12.94 -20.52
N ASN A 145 2.27 12.97 -21.64
CA ASN A 145 2.59 13.69 -22.89
C ASN A 145 3.97 14.39 -22.92
N ASN A 146 5.00 13.70 -23.41
CA ASN A 146 6.30 14.25 -23.81
C ASN A 146 7.02 15.20 -22.83
N GLU A 147 6.67 15.23 -21.54
CA GLU A 147 7.34 16.04 -20.51
C GLU A 147 7.96 15.17 -19.40
N PRO A 148 8.93 15.70 -18.62
CA PRO A 148 9.77 14.91 -17.73
C PRO A 148 8.97 14.13 -16.67
N GLN A 149 9.44 12.91 -16.41
CA GLN A 149 8.82 11.87 -15.59
C GLN A 149 8.72 12.28 -14.11
N PHE A 150 7.57 12.07 -13.47
CA PHE A 150 7.42 12.25 -12.02
C PHE A 150 7.02 10.95 -11.33
N PHE A 151 7.67 10.68 -10.19
CA PHE A 151 7.44 9.55 -9.30
C PHE A 151 6.19 9.82 -8.45
N VAL A 152 5.25 8.87 -8.39
CA VAL A 152 4.15 8.91 -7.42
C VAL A 152 4.24 7.65 -6.55
N ALA A 153 5.13 7.70 -5.57
CA ALA A 153 4.88 7.00 -4.31
C ALA A 153 3.86 7.84 -3.52
N ASP A 154 3.09 7.25 -2.60
CA ASP A 154 2.43 8.05 -1.57
C ASP A 154 3.53 8.90 -0.91
N ALA A 155 3.47 10.20 -1.16
CA ALA A 155 4.53 11.12 -0.75
C ALA A 155 4.70 11.08 0.77
N GLY A 156 3.63 10.80 1.51
CA GLY A 156 3.67 10.63 2.96
C GLY A 156 4.51 9.42 3.38
N VAL A 157 4.37 8.28 2.69
CA VAL A 157 5.16 7.07 2.96
C VAL A 157 6.64 7.31 2.63
N PHE A 158 6.93 7.98 1.51
CA PHE A 158 8.31 8.29 1.12
C PHE A 158 8.98 9.27 2.09
N TYR A 159 8.29 10.34 2.49
CA TYR A 159 8.81 11.29 3.47
C TYR A 159 8.94 10.68 4.87
N GLY A 160 8.02 9.79 5.26
CA GLY A 160 8.10 9.02 6.50
C GLY A 160 9.34 8.12 6.55
N LEU A 161 9.65 7.43 5.45
CA LEU A 161 10.89 6.64 5.35
C LEU A 161 12.14 7.50 5.52
N VAL A 162 12.20 8.62 4.80
CA VAL A 162 13.35 9.52 4.85
C VAL A 162 13.55 10.02 6.29
N ALA A 163 12.45 10.36 6.98
CA ALA A 163 12.50 10.74 8.39
C ALA A 163 13.04 9.61 9.29
N ASP A 164 12.52 8.39 9.15
CA ASP A 164 12.95 7.21 9.93
C ASP A 164 14.44 6.89 9.74
N VAL A 165 14.94 6.99 8.50
CA VAL A 165 16.36 6.74 8.19
C VAL A 165 17.23 7.84 8.79
N LEU A 166 16.83 9.10 8.66
CA LEU A 166 17.58 10.22 9.23
C LEU A 166 17.63 10.17 10.76
N ASP A 167 16.54 9.78 11.42
CA ASP A 167 16.48 9.65 12.88
C ASP A 167 17.42 8.54 13.38
N ARG A 168 17.47 7.41 12.66
CA ARG A 168 18.40 6.30 12.96
C ARG A 168 19.86 6.63 12.69
N LEU A 169 20.12 7.48 11.69
CA LEU A 169 21.47 7.93 11.36
C LEU A 169 21.97 9.00 12.34
N GLY A 170 21.08 9.79 12.96
CA GLY A 170 21.44 10.88 13.86
C GLY A 170 22.50 10.53 14.92
N PRO A 171 22.38 9.40 15.65
CA PRO A 171 23.40 8.94 16.62
C PRO A 171 24.78 8.61 16.02
N TYR A 172 24.85 8.36 14.71
CA TYR A 172 26.05 7.99 13.96
C TYR A 172 26.54 9.09 13.00
N THR A 173 25.94 10.29 13.07
CA THR A 173 26.29 11.40 12.17
C THR A 173 27.07 12.46 12.94
N GLU A 174 28.34 12.66 12.58
CA GLU A 174 29.18 13.73 13.11
C GLU A 174 29.22 14.93 12.15
N ALA A 175 29.75 16.08 12.60
CA ALA A 175 29.73 17.35 11.84
C ALA A 175 30.50 17.30 10.50
N ASP A 176 31.33 16.28 10.30
CA ASP A 176 32.13 15.97 9.12
C ASP A 176 31.60 14.78 8.31
N THR A 177 30.62 14.05 8.84
CA THR A 177 30.02 12.86 8.18
C THR A 177 29.15 13.23 6.99
N VAL A 178 28.57 14.44 7.00
CA VAL A 178 27.75 14.97 5.91
C VAL A 178 28.36 16.29 5.46
N ASP A 179 28.66 16.40 4.17
CA ASP A 179 29.23 17.62 3.61
C ASP A 179 28.22 18.79 3.68
N ARG A 180 28.75 20.01 3.80
CA ARG A 180 27.97 21.23 3.97
C ARG A 180 27.03 21.49 2.78
N ASP A 181 27.40 21.06 1.58
CA ASP A 181 26.58 21.26 0.37
C ASP A 181 25.35 20.35 0.40
N THR A 182 25.50 19.11 0.86
CA THR A 182 24.40 18.17 1.09
C THR A 182 23.41 18.70 2.14
N ILE A 183 23.90 19.26 3.25
CA ILE A 183 23.03 19.90 4.26
C ILE A 183 22.27 21.08 3.65
N THR A 184 22.92 21.88 2.81
CA THR A 184 22.29 23.04 2.15
C THR A 184 21.19 22.59 1.20
N ARG A 185 21.44 21.56 0.37
CA ARG A 185 20.44 20.99 -0.54
C ARG A 185 19.22 20.41 0.19
N LEU A 186 19.44 19.77 1.34
CA LEU A 186 18.34 19.26 2.18
C LEU A 186 17.46 20.40 2.71
N LYS A 187 18.07 21.49 3.17
CA LYS A 187 17.33 22.69 3.63
C LYS A 187 16.54 23.34 2.50
N ASP A 188 17.12 23.45 1.31
CA ASP A 188 16.44 24.00 0.13
C ASP A 188 15.23 23.12 -0.29
N GLY A 189 15.41 21.79 -0.24
CA GLY A 189 14.34 20.83 -0.49
C GLY A 189 13.21 20.93 0.53
N LEU A 190 13.54 21.06 1.82
CA LEU A 190 12.57 21.24 2.90
C LEU A 190 11.76 22.53 2.73
N ALA A 191 12.42 23.65 2.45
CA ALA A 191 11.75 24.94 2.22
C ALA A 191 10.80 24.90 1.01
N LEU A 192 11.15 24.13 -0.03
CA LEU A 192 10.29 23.92 -1.19
C LEU A 192 9.05 23.10 -0.84
N ILE A 193 9.19 22.08 0.01
CA ILE A 193 8.07 21.28 0.51
C ILE A 193 7.15 22.15 1.36
N GLU A 194 7.68 22.87 2.35
CA GLU A 194 6.91 23.78 3.21
C GLU A 194 6.11 24.81 2.39
N ARG A 195 6.74 25.42 1.39
CA ARG A 195 6.06 26.37 0.50
C ARG A 195 4.89 25.75 -0.28
N LYS A 196 4.98 24.45 -0.63
CA LYS A 196 3.95 23.73 -1.38
C LYS A 196 2.84 23.18 -0.48
N THR A 197 3.14 22.87 0.78
CA THR A 197 2.18 22.31 1.75
C THR A 197 1.47 23.37 2.58
N MET A 198 1.92 24.63 2.55
CA MET A 198 1.18 25.73 3.16
C MET A 198 -0.22 25.87 2.51
N PRO A 199 -1.29 25.94 3.33
CA PRO A 199 -2.64 26.13 2.81
C PRO A 199 -2.70 27.48 2.09
N ARG A 200 -3.05 27.45 0.80
CA ARG A 200 -3.39 28.68 0.08
C ARG A 200 -4.67 29.24 0.70
N GLU A 201 -4.56 30.32 1.47
CA GLU A 201 -5.72 31.13 1.83
C GLU A 201 -6.43 31.52 0.54
N ARG A 202 -7.63 30.97 0.35
CA ARG A 202 -8.52 31.35 -0.75
C ARG A 202 -8.98 32.78 -0.47
N ALA A 203 -8.42 33.73 -1.20
CA ALA A 203 -8.99 35.06 -1.38
C ALA A 203 -10.22 34.98 -2.30
#